data_AF-A0A942DS50-F1
#
_entry.id   AF-A0A942DS50-F1
#
_cell.length_a   1.000
_cell.length_b   1.000
_cell.length_c   1.000
_cell.angle_alpha   90.00
_cell.angle_beta   90.00
_cell.angle_gamma   90.00
#
_symmetry.space_group_name_H-M   'P 1'
#
loop_
_entity.id
_entity.type
_entity.pdbx_description
1 polymer ?
#
loop_
_entity_poly.entity_id
_entity_poly.type
_entity_poly.pdbx_seq_one_letter_code
_entity_poly.pdbx_strand_id
1 'polypeptide(L)'
;MKTELNKAEYIWRELLAMEDIQEHLPPEALGFITPSIPKEGWLKYCREAQHLGLEQIAQILEISKAGLKKLETNEATGVITLRRLQEVAKALDCELIYFIRPRQKKTFSSLIWQQILPKALKTYRRRSSSRRFQNIQPAALARVAQELFRDPQVRREMQWVRNRDS
;
A
#
# COMPACT_ATOMS: atom_id res chain seq x y z
N MET A 1 24.92 -3.53 14.67
CA MET A 1 23.89 -2.48 14.86
C MET A 1 22.83 -2.45 13.74
N LYS A 2 23.20 -2.30 12.46
CA LYS A 2 22.24 -2.28 11.33
C LYS A 2 21.34 -3.53 11.26
N THR A 3 21.91 -4.71 11.51
CA THR A 3 21.18 -5.99 11.54
C THR A 3 20.10 -6.04 12.61
N GLU A 4 20.34 -5.49 13.80
CA GLU A 4 19.38 -5.50 14.91
C GLU A 4 18.25 -4.50 14.70
N LEU A 5 18.52 -3.36 14.05
CA LEU A 5 17.49 -2.41 13.65
C LEU A 5 16.57 -2.98 12.57
N ASN A 6 17.11 -3.72 11.60
CA ASN A 6 16.31 -4.40 10.58
C ASN A 6 15.39 -5.47 11.21
N LYS A 7 15.91 -6.23 12.18
CA LYS A 7 15.09 -7.20 12.95
C LYS A 7 13.99 -6.50 13.74
N ALA A 8 14.27 -5.34 14.32
CA ALA A 8 13.28 -4.58 15.08
C ALA A 8 12.19 -4.01 14.16
N GLU A 9 12.57 -3.53 12.97
CA GLU A 9 11.62 -3.09 11.94
C GLU A 9 10.73 -4.25 11.47
N TYR A 10 11.30 -5.45 11.29
CA TYR A 10 10.53 -6.64 10.94
C TYR A 10 9.48 -6.96 12.01
N ILE A 11 9.88 -7.03 13.29
CA ILE A 11 8.96 -7.28 14.41
C ILE A 11 7.89 -6.17 14.52
N TRP A 12 8.29 -4.91 14.32
CA TRP A 12 7.37 -3.78 14.26
C TRP A 12 6.31 -3.95 13.17
N ARG A 13 6.71 -4.39 11.97
CA ARG A 13 5.76 -4.63 10.87
C ARG A 13 4.76 -5.72 11.23
N GLU A 14 5.19 -6.81 11.83
CA GLU A 14 4.29 -7.88 12.31
C GLU A 14 3.32 -7.36 13.38
N LEU A 15 3.82 -6.58 14.35
CA LEU A 15 2.99 -6.00 15.42
C LEU A 15 1.95 -5.02 14.89
N LEU A 16 2.29 -4.22 13.87
CA LEU A 16 1.37 -3.27 13.25
C LEU A 16 0.40 -3.97 12.28
N ALA A 17 0.86 -4.99 11.56
CA ALA A 17 0.02 -5.80 10.67
C ALA A 17 -1.10 -6.53 11.45
N MET A 18 -0.88 -6.85 12.72
CA MET A 18 -1.90 -7.39 13.61
C MET A 18 -2.94 -6.36 14.07
N GLU A 19 -2.64 -5.06 13.97
CA GLU A 19 -3.58 -3.96 14.25
C GLU A 19 -4.33 -3.52 12.98
N ASP A 20 -3.67 -3.59 11.81
CA ASP A 20 -4.21 -3.21 10.49
C ASP A 20 -5.00 -4.35 9.79
N ILE A 21 -5.54 -5.33 10.54
CA ILE A 21 -6.38 -6.39 9.94
C ILE A 21 -7.75 -5.79 9.54
N GLN A 22 -7.82 -5.28 8.32
CA GLN A 22 -9.03 -5.33 7.51
C GLN A 22 -8.69 -6.08 6.22
N GLU A 23 -8.92 -7.40 6.24
CA GLU A 23 -9.35 -8.34 5.17
C GLU A 23 -9.02 -8.09 3.68
N HIS A 24 -8.05 -7.26 3.35
CA HIS A 24 -7.68 -6.95 1.98
C HIS A 24 -6.22 -7.29 1.75
N LEU A 25 -5.98 -7.95 0.61
CA LEU A 25 -4.67 -8.41 0.15
C LEU A 25 -3.59 -7.38 0.53
N PRO A 26 -2.61 -7.73 1.41
CA PRO A 26 -1.65 -6.76 1.89
C PRO A 26 -0.90 -6.16 0.69
N PRO A 27 -0.78 -4.82 0.58
CA PRO A 27 0.01 -4.18 -0.47
C PRO A 27 1.44 -4.72 -0.57
N GLU A 28 1.94 -5.33 0.51
CA GLU A 28 3.20 -6.07 0.57
C GLU A 28 3.27 -7.27 -0.38
N ALA A 29 2.17 -7.96 -0.66
CA ALA A 29 2.13 -9.13 -1.55
C ALA A 29 2.45 -8.77 -3.00
N LEU A 30 2.16 -7.53 -3.42
CA LEU A 30 2.53 -6.98 -4.72
C LEU A 30 3.75 -6.05 -4.64
N GLY A 31 4.36 -5.93 -3.46
CA GLY A 31 5.26 -4.85 -3.04
C GLY A 31 6.52 -4.61 -3.87
N PHE A 32 6.82 -5.47 -4.83
CA PHE A 32 8.01 -5.36 -5.68
C PHE A 32 7.70 -5.45 -7.17
N ILE A 33 6.45 -5.70 -7.57
CA ILE A 33 6.09 -5.74 -8.97
C ILE A 33 5.91 -4.30 -9.43
N THR A 34 6.83 -3.80 -10.25
CA THR A 34 6.51 -2.70 -11.17
C THR A 34 5.94 -3.37 -12.42
N PRO A 35 4.61 -3.56 -12.51
CA PRO A 35 4.07 -4.14 -13.71
C PRO A 35 4.41 -3.20 -14.87
N SER A 36 5.01 -3.75 -15.91
CA SER A 36 5.15 -3.04 -17.18
C SER A 36 3.73 -2.81 -17.68
N ILE A 37 3.24 -1.59 -17.57
CA ILE A 37 1.90 -1.25 -18.05
C ILE A 37 1.90 -1.49 -19.58
N PRO A 38 0.96 -2.29 -20.13
CA PRO A 38 0.84 -2.46 -21.56
C PRO A 38 0.70 -1.09 -22.26
N LYS A 39 1.38 -0.91 -23.40
CA LYS A 39 1.40 0.39 -24.11
C LYS A 39 0.00 0.91 -24.46
N GLU A 40 -0.92 -0.01 -24.73
CA GLU A 40 -2.29 0.30 -25.13
C GLU A 40 -3.30 0.10 -24.00
N GLY A 41 -2.83 -0.02 -22.76
CA GLY A 41 -3.67 -0.16 -21.57
C GLY A 41 -4.05 -1.60 -21.22
N TRP A 42 -4.52 -1.78 -19.97
CA TRP A 42 -4.95 -3.07 -19.45
C TRP A 42 -6.25 -3.55 -20.09
N LEU A 43 -7.17 -2.65 -20.43
CA LEU A 43 -8.47 -3.06 -20.98
C LEU A 43 -8.31 -3.77 -22.33
N LYS A 44 -7.52 -3.16 -23.23
CA LYS A 44 -7.23 -3.75 -24.53
C LYS A 44 -6.46 -5.05 -24.39
N TYR A 45 -5.44 -5.07 -23.52
CA TYR A 45 -4.64 -6.26 -23.25
C TYR A 45 -5.51 -7.43 -22.78
N CYS A 46 -6.37 -7.22 -21.77
CA CYS A 46 -7.25 -8.27 -21.25
C CYS A 46 -8.24 -8.77 -22.31
N ARG A 47 -8.82 -7.87 -23.11
CA ARG A 47 -9.72 -8.25 -24.21
C ARG A 47 -9.02 -9.14 -25.23
N GLU A 48 -7.82 -8.77 -25.64
CA GLU A 48 -7.06 -9.51 -26.66
C GLU A 48 -6.49 -10.82 -26.13
N ALA A 49 -6.07 -10.85 -24.86
CA ALA A 49 -5.63 -12.08 -24.18
C ALA A 49 -6.74 -13.13 -24.09
N GLN A 50 -8.00 -12.71 -24.08
CA GLN A 50 -9.18 -13.59 -24.11
C GLN A 50 -9.70 -13.84 -25.54
N HIS A 51 -9.00 -13.35 -26.59
CA HIS A 51 -9.40 -13.45 -28.00
C HIS A 51 -10.78 -12.81 -28.31
N LEU A 52 -11.18 -11.78 -27.55
CA LEU A 52 -12.47 -11.12 -27.69
C LEU A 52 -12.42 -9.96 -28.69
N GLY A 53 -13.44 -9.86 -29.53
CA GLY A 53 -13.62 -8.74 -30.47
C GLY A 53 -14.18 -7.48 -29.77
N LEU A 54 -14.02 -6.31 -30.39
CA LEU A 54 -14.63 -5.07 -29.89
C LEU A 54 -16.16 -5.17 -29.86
N GLU A 55 -16.73 -5.88 -30.85
CA GLU A 55 -18.16 -6.14 -31.03
C GLU A 55 -18.77 -6.78 -29.78
N GLN A 56 -18.13 -7.84 -29.27
CA GLN A 56 -18.67 -8.67 -28.21
C GLN A 56 -18.77 -7.89 -26.89
N ILE A 57 -17.71 -7.17 -26.52
CA ILE A 57 -17.70 -6.38 -25.30
C ILE A 57 -18.55 -5.12 -25.43
N ALA A 58 -18.59 -4.51 -26.62
CA ALA A 58 -19.46 -3.35 -26.87
C ALA A 58 -20.95 -3.73 -26.76
N GLN A 59 -21.33 -4.92 -27.20
CA GLN A 59 -22.70 -5.46 -27.04
C GLN A 59 -23.05 -5.68 -25.57
N ILE A 60 -22.16 -6.29 -24.78
CA ILE A 60 -22.38 -6.51 -23.33
C ILE A 60 -22.54 -5.17 -22.59
N LEU A 61 -21.79 -4.15 -22.99
CA LEU A 61 -21.84 -2.81 -22.42
C LEU A 61 -22.95 -1.92 -23.01
N GLU A 62 -23.71 -2.40 -23.99
CA GLU A 62 -24.73 -1.64 -24.73
C GLU A 62 -24.20 -0.32 -25.34
N ILE A 63 -22.96 -0.33 -25.84
CA ILE A 63 -22.31 0.81 -26.49
C ILE A 63 -21.88 0.48 -27.92
N SER A 64 -21.45 1.49 -28.67
CA SER A 64 -20.86 1.28 -29.99
C SER A 64 -19.41 0.77 -29.89
N LYS A 65 -18.93 0.10 -30.95
CA LYS A 65 -17.51 -0.30 -31.09
C LYS A 65 -16.55 0.87 -30.92
N ALA A 66 -16.93 2.03 -31.48
CA ALA A 66 -16.18 3.28 -31.32
C ALA A 66 -16.18 3.77 -29.87
N GLY A 67 -17.29 3.58 -29.15
CA GLY A 67 -17.39 3.84 -27.71
C GLY A 67 -16.43 2.98 -26.90
N LEU A 68 -16.40 1.66 -27.14
CA LEU A 68 -15.47 0.76 -26.45
C LEU A 68 -14.00 1.11 -26.77
N LYS A 69 -13.66 1.34 -28.05
CA LYS A 69 -12.31 1.75 -28.44
C LYS A 69 -11.87 3.06 -27.75
N LYS A 70 -12.81 3.99 -27.57
CA LYS A 70 -12.58 5.22 -26.81
C LYS A 70 -12.33 4.93 -25.32
N LEU A 71 -13.04 3.99 -24.72
CA LEU A 71 -12.80 3.58 -23.32
C LEU A 71 -11.41 2.95 -23.14
N GLU A 72 -10.98 2.06 -24.04
CA GLU A 72 -9.61 1.51 -24.04
C GLU A 72 -8.56 2.62 -24.15
N THR A 73 -8.76 3.57 -25.08
CA THR A 73 -7.85 4.72 -25.26
C THR A 73 -7.83 5.62 -24.02
N ASN A 74 -8.98 5.85 -23.39
CA ASN A 74 -9.10 6.67 -22.19
C ASN A 74 -8.39 6.02 -20.99
N GLU A 75 -8.40 4.70 -20.88
CA GLU A 75 -7.65 3.99 -19.84
C GLU A 75 -6.15 4.10 -20.08
N ALA A 76 -5.68 3.82 -21.29
CA ALA A 76 -4.27 3.94 -21.66
C ALA A 76 -3.71 5.36 -21.45
N THR A 77 -4.55 6.39 -21.59
CA THR A 77 -4.18 7.80 -21.38
C THR A 77 -4.46 8.32 -19.96
N GLY A 78 -5.05 7.51 -19.08
CA GLY A 78 -5.30 7.85 -17.69
C GLY A 78 -6.47 8.81 -17.44
N VAL A 79 -7.37 9.01 -18.42
CA VAL A 79 -8.55 9.89 -18.31
C VAL A 79 -9.85 9.12 -18.04
N ILE A 80 -9.82 7.79 -18.02
CA ILE A 80 -10.97 6.97 -17.63
C ILE A 80 -11.28 7.17 -16.14
N THR A 81 -12.56 7.16 -15.78
CA THR A 81 -12.98 7.13 -14.37
C THR A 81 -12.86 5.72 -13.81
N LEU A 82 -12.57 5.57 -12.51
CA LEU A 82 -12.53 4.26 -11.85
C LEU A 82 -13.83 3.47 -12.03
N ARG A 83 -14.98 4.16 -11.98
CA ARG A 83 -16.29 3.54 -12.23
C ARG A 83 -16.36 2.91 -13.62
N ARG A 84 -15.97 3.64 -14.68
CA ARG A 84 -16.01 3.09 -16.04
C ARG A 84 -14.99 1.99 -16.24
N LEU A 85 -13.80 2.11 -15.64
CA LEU A 85 -12.80 1.05 -15.66
C LEU A 85 -13.35 -0.25 -15.04
N GLN A 86 -14.04 -0.15 -13.90
CA GLN A 86 -14.66 -1.29 -13.23
C GLN A 86 -15.79 -1.92 -14.06
N GLU A 87 -16.63 -1.10 -14.70
CA GLU A 87 -17.71 -1.58 -15.58
C GLU A 87 -17.16 -2.34 -16.79
N VAL A 88 -16.10 -1.83 -17.45
CA VAL A 88 -15.48 -2.54 -18.58
C VAL A 88 -14.75 -3.80 -18.11
N ALA A 89 -14.05 -3.77 -16.98
CA ALA A 89 -13.42 -4.95 -16.39
C ALA A 89 -14.46 -6.05 -16.13
N LYS A 90 -15.63 -5.71 -15.55
CA LYS A 90 -16.71 -6.65 -15.34
C LYS A 90 -17.25 -7.25 -16.65
N ALA A 91 -17.37 -6.45 -17.71
CA ALA A 91 -17.79 -6.95 -19.02
C ALA A 91 -16.76 -7.91 -19.65
N LEU A 92 -15.49 -7.80 -19.28
CA LEU A 92 -14.39 -8.71 -19.64
C LEU A 92 -14.27 -9.92 -18.69
N ASP A 93 -15.27 -10.15 -17.82
CA ASP A 93 -15.21 -11.17 -16.76
C ASP A 93 -13.97 -11.03 -15.86
N CYS A 94 -13.57 -9.79 -15.61
CA CYS A 94 -12.41 -9.43 -14.78
C CYS A 94 -12.84 -8.59 -13.58
N GLU A 95 -12.07 -8.68 -12.48
CA GLU A 95 -12.21 -7.81 -11.32
C GLU A 95 -11.19 -6.66 -11.37
N LEU A 96 -11.65 -5.43 -11.09
CA LEU A 96 -10.74 -4.30 -10.89
C LEU A 96 -10.25 -4.27 -9.45
N ILE A 97 -8.99 -4.64 -9.25
CA ILE A 97 -8.28 -4.47 -7.97
C ILE A 97 -7.40 -3.22 -8.06
N TYR A 98 -7.59 -2.26 -7.17
CA TYR A 98 -6.77 -1.05 -7.09
C TYR A 98 -6.18 -0.87 -5.69
N PHE A 99 -4.98 -0.29 -5.63
CA PHE A 99 -4.32 0.01 -4.36
C PHE A 99 -3.51 1.30 -4.47
N ILE A 100 -3.30 1.96 -3.34
CA ILE A 100 -2.46 3.16 -3.22
C ILE A 100 -1.23 2.77 -2.42
N ARG A 101 -0.05 3.14 -2.93
CA ARG A 101 1.22 2.97 -2.21
C ARG A 101 1.97 4.29 -2.06
N PRO A 102 2.85 4.41 -1.06
CA PRO A 102 3.78 5.53 -0.99
C PRO A 102 4.71 5.60 -2.21
N ARG A 103 5.00 6.83 -2.69
CA ARG A 103 5.93 7.07 -3.81
C ARG A 103 7.32 6.49 -3.59
N GLN A 104 7.74 6.39 -2.33
CA GLN A 104 9.03 5.81 -1.93
C GLN A 104 9.09 4.29 -2.10
N LYS A 105 8.01 3.64 -2.56
CA LYS A 105 7.92 2.18 -2.73
C LYS A 105 8.23 1.41 -1.44
N LYS A 106 7.81 1.96 -0.30
CA LYS A 106 7.88 1.35 1.03
C LYS A 106 6.48 1.11 1.58
N THR A 107 6.36 0.20 2.53
CA THR A 107 5.11 0.00 3.27
C THR A 107 4.83 1.21 4.17
N PHE A 108 3.56 1.44 4.50
CA PHE A 108 3.20 2.48 5.47
C PHE A 108 3.84 2.22 6.83
N SER A 109 3.89 0.97 7.28
CA SER A 109 4.54 0.58 8.53
C SER A 109 6.03 0.93 8.55
N SER A 110 6.75 0.78 7.44
CA SER A 110 8.16 1.20 7.32
C SER A 110 8.30 2.73 7.39
N LEU A 111 7.38 3.48 6.77
CA LEU A 111 7.38 4.95 6.88
C LEU A 111 7.14 5.42 8.33
N ILE A 112 6.21 4.79 9.04
CA ILE A 112 5.94 5.10 10.45
C ILE A 112 7.14 4.71 11.31
N TRP A 113 7.75 3.55 11.05
CA TRP A 113 8.98 3.12 11.73
C TRP A 113 10.07 4.17 11.62
N GLN A 114 10.33 4.69 10.41
CA GLN A 114 11.34 5.72 10.20
C GLN A 114 11.08 7.00 11.01
N GLN A 115 9.81 7.38 11.19
CA GLN A 115 9.42 8.55 11.96
C GLN A 115 9.54 8.31 13.47
N ILE A 116 9.14 7.13 13.97
CA ILE A 116 9.11 6.85 15.41
C ILE A 116 10.44 6.38 15.97
N LEU A 117 11.29 5.76 15.14
CA LEU A 117 12.54 5.12 15.54
C LEU A 117 13.46 6.03 16.37
N PRO A 118 13.68 7.32 16.02
CA PRO A 118 14.54 8.19 16.83
C PRO A 118 14.04 8.34 18.28
N LYS A 119 12.72 8.51 18.46
CA LYS A 119 12.10 8.64 19.79
C LYS A 119 12.08 7.30 20.53
N ALA A 120 11.79 6.22 19.82
CA ALA A 120 11.83 4.85 20.36
C ALA A 120 13.23 4.48 20.85
N LEU A 121 14.29 4.81 20.10
CA LEU A 121 15.68 4.57 20.49
C LEU A 121 16.06 5.37 21.74
N LYS A 122 15.66 6.65 21.81
CA LYS A 122 15.91 7.50 22.99
C LYS A 122 15.24 6.92 24.24
N THR A 123 13.97 6.53 24.13
CA THR A 123 13.20 5.93 25.23
C THR A 123 13.74 4.56 25.63
N TYR A 124 14.08 3.71 24.66
CA TYR A 124 14.68 2.40 24.87
C TYR A 124 15.99 2.52 25.65
N ARG A 125 16.91 3.39 25.20
CA ARG A 125 18.21 3.61 25.88
C ARG A 125 18.06 4.13 27.30
N ARG A 126 17.08 5.00 27.55
CA ARG A 126 16.78 5.52 28.90
C ARG A 126 16.27 4.41 29.83
N ARG A 127 15.50 3.45 29.31
CA ARG A 127 14.96 2.32 30.07
C ARG A 127 15.98 1.19 30.24
N SER A 128 16.92 1.03 29.30
CA SER A 128 17.88 -0.07 29.26
C SER A 128 19.18 0.18 30.05
N SER A 129 19.14 0.96 31.13
CA SER A 129 20.31 1.46 31.89
C SER A 129 21.23 0.40 32.51
N SER A 130 20.92 -0.90 32.39
CA SER A 130 21.86 -1.95 32.76
C SER A 130 22.99 -2.08 31.73
N ARG A 131 24.24 -1.93 32.19
CA ARG A 131 25.51 -2.15 31.45
C ARG A 131 25.63 -3.50 30.71
N ARG A 132 24.67 -4.43 30.86
CA ARG A 132 24.63 -5.75 30.21
C ARG A 132 24.22 -5.71 28.74
N PHE A 133 23.63 -4.62 28.25
CA PHE A 133 23.10 -4.54 26.89
C PHE A 133 23.91 -3.57 26.03
N GLN A 134 25.10 -3.99 25.60
CA GLN A 134 25.81 -3.28 24.52
C GLN A 134 25.04 -3.38 23.18
N ASN A 135 24.16 -4.37 23.05
CA ASN A 135 23.36 -4.61 21.85
C ASN A 135 21.88 -4.30 22.05
N ILE A 136 21.27 -3.70 21.02
CA ILE A 136 19.83 -3.45 20.92
C ILE A 136 19.12 -4.80 20.91
N GLN A 137 18.11 -4.97 21.78
CA GLN A 137 17.19 -6.10 21.74
C GLN A 137 16.03 -5.75 20.79
N PRO A 138 15.92 -6.40 19.61
CA PRO A 138 14.98 -5.97 18.58
C PRO A 138 13.52 -5.96 19.03
N ALA A 139 13.08 -7.01 19.71
CA ALA A 139 11.69 -7.13 20.20
C ALA A 139 11.34 -6.05 21.23
N ALA A 140 12.28 -5.74 22.13
CA ALA A 140 12.08 -4.70 23.14
C ALA A 140 12.02 -3.30 22.52
N LEU A 141 12.84 -3.02 21.50
CA LEU A 141 12.76 -1.76 20.76
C LEU A 141 11.43 -1.64 19.99
N ALA A 142 11.00 -2.71 19.33
CA ALA A 142 9.72 -2.74 18.61
C ALA A 142 8.52 -2.51 19.55
N ARG A 143 8.53 -3.11 20.75
CA ARG A 143 7.50 -2.86 21.78
C ARG A 143 7.50 -1.41 22.26
N VAL A 144 8.66 -0.82 22.53
CA VAL A 144 8.75 0.60 22.89
C VAL A 144 8.20 1.49 21.77
N ALA A 145 8.48 1.17 20.51
CA ALA A 145 7.89 1.88 19.37
C ALA A 145 6.35 1.73 19.36
N GLN A 146 5.81 0.53 19.60
CA GLN A 146 4.36 0.29 19.67
C GLN A 146 3.68 1.08 20.79
N GLU A 147 4.27 1.10 21.98
CA GLU A 147 3.79 1.92 23.09
C GLU A 147 3.73 3.40 22.71
N LEU A 148 4.82 3.93 22.13
CA LEU A 148 4.88 5.32 21.70
C LEU A 148 3.91 5.62 20.55
N PHE A 149 3.65 4.66 19.67
CA PHE A 149 2.70 4.83 18.56
C PHE A 149 1.26 4.94 19.05
N ARG A 150 0.93 4.21 20.12
CA ARG A 150 -0.39 4.22 20.75
C ARG A 150 -0.58 5.38 21.72
N ASP A 151 0.50 6.00 22.20
CA ASP A 151 0.46 7.14 23.13
C ASP A 151 -0.18 8.40 22.48
N PRO A 152 -1.32 8.89 22.99
CA PRO A 152 -2.02 10.06 22.44
C PRO A 152 -1.19 11.36 22.45
N GLN A 153 -0.27 11.53 23.40
CA GLN A 153 0.62 12.70 23.41
C GLN A 153 1.62 12.62 22.27
N VAL A 154 2.23 11.44 22.06
CA VAL A 154 3.17 11.24 20.96
C VAL A 154 2.50 11.38 19.60
N ARG A 155 1.28 10.87 19.44
CA ARG A 155 0.51 11.03 18.19
C ARG A 155 0.20 12.50 17.87
N ARG A 156 -0.06 13.33 18.89
CA ARG A 156 -0.25 14.78 18.75
C ARG A 156 1.06 15.49 18.38
N GLU A 157 2.15 15.20 19.09
CA GLU A 157 3.47 15.75 18.81
C GLU A 157 3.95 15.43 17.39
N MET A 158 3.72 14.19 16.93
CA MET A 158 4.09 13.74 15.58
C MET A 158 3.10 14.16 14.48
N GLN A 159 2.04 14.91 14.84
CA GLN A 159 0.98 15.35 13.92
C GLN A 159 0.30 14.19 13.15
N TRP A 160 0.24 12.99 13.76
CA TRP A 160 -0.44 11.83 13.17
C TRP A 160 -1.95 11.87 13.38
N VAL A 161 -2.44 12.78 14.22
CA VAL A 161 -3.83 13.17 14.27
C VAL A 161 -4.03 14.24 13.20
N ARG A 162 -4.72 13.93 12.10
CA ARG A 162 -5.29 14.99 11.26
C ARG A 162 -6.27 15.75 12.15
N ASN A 163 -5.95 16.99 12.52
CA ASN A 163 -6.97 17.91 13.04
C ASN A 163 -8.07 17.95 11.98
N ARG A 164 -9.32 17.62 12.36
CA ARG A 164 -10.47 17.66 11.45
C ARG A 164 -10.99 19.08 11.19
N ASP A 165 -10.18 20.10 11.48
CA ASP A 165 -10.59 21.50 11.39
C ASP A 165 -9.63 22.26 10.46
N SER A 166 -9.90 22.16 9.16
CA SER A 166 -9.51 23.13 8.12
C SER A 166 -10.17 22.75 6.79
#